data_AF-A0A0J1FQE0-F1
#
_entry.id   AF-A0A0J1FQE0-F1
#
_cell.length_a   1.000
_cell.length_b   1.000
_cell.length_c   1.000
_cell.angle_alpha   90.00
_cell.angle_beta   90.00
_cell.angle_gamma   90.00
#
_symmetry.space_group_name_H-M   'P 1'
#
loop_
_entity.id
_entity.type
_entity.pdbx_description
1 polymer ?
#
loop_
_entity_poly.entity_id
_entity_poly.type
_entity_poly.pdbx_seq_one_letter_code
_entity_poly.pdbx_strand_id
1 'polypeptide(L)'
;MYKRLKEIESRKAEIRGLIESGDDLDAQAISEELESLSQEERGILDKIELLQKAQSGQIPDLKPVEERTFSGHGGLSPAEYQMYEARKSRDYRHAFFKMLQCGKGSLSTEERGILQSGNAIGNGRNLAELRFTSDTSSAGAAIPQITLDTVIQKMLITSAVYPFISKYNLKGNLKVPVENVFGDAAWTAEGTVADPGNDSLGGLLLSAYDLIKTVKVSRVVEQLSVDAFEAYIVDKLFRKIMVSIENAVLNGIGPTANQPTGILNAVTWGANNSLAYGKDLTKLTYDTFTALKAKLVAPYHPGAYWVMNTNTLYSGVCAIKDALGRPIFLENPQWGLTTDSNGGNQTDYSKSAIVGRILGNPVIMSPYIPDGSILFGDLRFYHFNLSVDVLIEKSYEYGFASNDVWYKGWLLADGGISQQEAFVLGKLG
;
A
#
# COMPACT_ATOMS: atom_id res chain seq x y z
N MET A 1 51.05 -26.35 -0.15
CA MET A 1 50.54 -25.13 0.51
C MET A 1 51.67 -24.34 1.14
N TYR A 2 52.33 -24.84 2.20
CA TYR A 2 53.45 -24.12 2.85
C TYR A 2 54.67 -23.81 1.95
N LYS A 3 55.04 -24.71 1.03
CA LYS A 3 56.13 -24.44 0.06
C LYS A 3 55.80 -23.27 -0.89
N ARG A 4 54.56 -23.21 -1.38
CA ARG A 4 54.08 -22.16 -2.30
C ARG A 4 53.91 -20.81 -1.60
N LEU A 5 53.46 -20.81 -0.34
CA LEU A 5 53.41 -19.61 0.49
C LEU A 5 54.80 -18.98 0.66
N LYS A 6 55.83 -19.80 0.93
CA LYS A 6 57.20 -19.35 1.09
C LYS A 6 57.81 -18.78 -0.22
N GLU A 7 57.42 -19.34 -1.38
CA GLU A 7 57.79 -18.81 -2.69
C GLU A 7 57.13 -17.45 -2.98
N ILE A 8 55.87 -17.26 -2.59
CA ILE A 8 55.14 -15.99 -2.73
C ILE A 8 55.76 -14.91 -1.83
N GLU A 9 56.10 -15.25 -0.59
CA GLU A 9 56.77 -14.34 0.34
C GLU A 9 58.16 -13.92 -0.18
N SER A 10 58.96 -14.86 -0.72
CA SER A 10 60.25 -14.52 -1.33
C SER A 10 60.07 -13.62 -2.55
N ARG A 11 59.05 -13.87 -3.37
CA ARG A 11 58.78 -13.05 -4.56
C ARG A 11 58.33 -11.63 -4.22
N LYS A 12 57.51 -11.47 -3.18
CA LYS A 12 57.12 -10.15 -2.65
C LYS A 12 58.31 -9.39 -2.05
N ALA A 13 59.25 -10.09 -1.43
CA ALA A 13 60.49 -9.49 -0.92
C ALA A 13 61.41 -9.02 -2.06
N GLU A 14 61.50 -9.77 -3.16
CA GLU A 14 62.21 -9.35 -4.38
C GLU A 14 61.56 -8.11 -5.02
N ILE A 15 60.23 -8.09 -5.14
CA ILE A 15 59.49 -6.93 -5.66
C ILE A 15 59.70 -5.70 -4.77
N ARG A 16 59.73 -5.87 -3.44
CA ARG A 16 60.08 -4.78 -2.51
C ARG A 16 61.49 -4.26 -2.76
N GLY A 17 62.47 -5.15 -2.96
CA GLY A 17 63.85 -4.76 -3.29
C GLY A 17 63.97 -3.99 -4.60
N LEU A 18 63.18 -4.35 -5.62
CA LEU A 18 63.12 -3.66 -6.91
C LEU A 18 62.48 -2.26 -6.81
N ILE A 19 61.50 -2.08 -5.92
CA ILE A 19 60.90 -0.76 -5.65
C ILE A 19 61.88 0.14 -4.88
N GLU A 20 62.65 -0.43 -3.95
CA GLU A 20 63.62 0.32 -3.13
C GLU A 20 64.89 0.72 -3.90
N SER A 21 65.25 0.00 -4.97
CA SER A 21 66.43 0.32 -5.80
C SER A 21 66.22 1.48 -6.80
N GLY A 22 64.99 1.96 -6.98
CA GLY A 22 64.69 3.20 -7.69
C GLY A 22 64.90 3.19 -9.21
N ASP A 23 64.85 2.02 -9.86
CA ASP A 23 64.87 1.93 -11.33
C ASP A 23 63.49 2.27 -11.93
N ASP A 24 63.48 2.80 -13.16
CA ASP A 24 62.29 3.20 -13.92
C ASP A 24 61.45 1.95 -14.28
N LEU A 25 60.60 1.56 -13.34
CA LEU A 25 59.79 0.36 -13.41
C LEU A 25 58.31 0.73 -13.58
N ASP A 26 57.63 -0.01 -14.44
CA ASP A 26 56.21 0.17 -14.74
C ASP A 26 55.36 -0.14 -13.50
N ALA A 27 54.97 0.91 -12.78
CA ALA A 27 54.26 0.84 -11.51
C ALA A 27 52.93 0.08 -11.61
N GLN A 28 52.32 0.07 -12.80
CA GLN A 28 51.04 -0.58 -13.04
C GLN A 28 51.22 -2.11 -13.11
N ALA A 29 52.22 -2.59 -13.83
CA ALA A 29 52.53 -4.03 -13.92
C ALA A 29 52.92 -4.64 -12.56
N ILE A 30 53.69 -3.91 -11.75
CA ILE A 30 54.08 -4.35 -10.40
C ILE A 30 52.87 -4.40 -9.46
N SER A 31 51.94 -3.45 -9.57
CA SER A 31 50.71 -3.44 -8.76
C SER A 31 49.81 -4.63 -9.07
N GLU A 32 49.67 -5.00 -10.34
CA GLU A 32 48.88 -6.17 -10.78
C GLU A 32 49.53 -7.50 -10.36
N GLU A 33 50.86 -7.62 -10.44
CA GLU A 33 51.60 -8.78 -9.92
C GLU A 33 51.44 -8.90 -8.40
N LEU A 34 51.47 -7.78 -7.66
CA LEU A 34 51.32 -7.79 -6.20
C LEU A 34 49.89 -8.13 -5.75
N GLU A 35 48.87 -7.63 -6.45
CA GLU A 35 47.47 -7.96 -6.18
C GLU A 35 47.18 -9.44 -6.44
N SER A 36 47.66 -9.99 -7.57
CA SER A 36 47.48 -11.41 -7.89
C SER A 36 48.19 -12.34 -6.89
N LEU A 37 49.44 -12.01 -6.51
CA LEU A 37 50.16 -12.75 -5.46
C LEU A 37 49.50 -12.63 -4.08
N SER A 38 48.86 -11.50 -3.77
CA SER A 38 48.12 -11.31 -2.51
C SER A 38 46.79 -12.06 -2.48
N GLN A 39 46.14 -12.21 -3.63
CA GLN A 39 44.95 -13.03 -3.77
C GLN A 39 45.28 -14.52 -3.67
N GLU A 40 46.38 -14.98 -4.28
CA GLU A 40 46.87 -16.37 -4.16
C GLU A 40 47.26 -16.70 -2.71
N GLU A 41 47.93 -15.78 -2.01
CA GLU A 41 48.29 -15.93 -0.59
C GLU A 41 47.05 -16.09 0.31
N ARG A 42 46.05 -15.21 0.17
CA ARG A 42 44.78 -15.32 0.92
C ARG A 42 44.09 -16.66 0.67
N GLY A 43 44.01 -17.09 -0.59
CA GLY A 43 43.39 -18.37 -0.94
C GLY A 43 44.13 -19.60 -0.39
N ILE A 44 45.46 -19.52 -0.21
CA ILE A 44 46.26 -20.58 0.41
C ILE A 44 46.09 -20.57 1.93
N LEU A 45 46.06 -19.39 2.57
CA LEU A 45 45.83 -19.24 4.01
C LEU A 45 44.44 -19.74 4.41
N ASP A 46 43.40 -19.39 3.67
CA ASP A 46 42.03 -19.87 3.91
C ASP A 46 41.94 -21.40 3.82
N LYS A 47 42.68 -22.02 2.87
CA LYS A 47 42.76 -23.48 2.74
C LYS A 47 43.55 -24.14 3.87
N ILE A 48 44.62 -23.50 4.34
CA ILE A 48 45.38 -23.98 5.51
C ILE A 48 44.53 -23.88 6.78
N GLU A 49 43.78 -22.80 6.94
CA GLU A 49 42.86 -22.59 8.06
C GLU A 49 41.73 -23.62 8.06
N LEU A 50 41.14 -23.90 6.88
CA LEU A 50 40.14 -24.95 6.71
C LEU A 50 40.70 -26.34 7.02
N LEU A 51 41.94 -26.63 6.62
CA LEU A 51 42.60 -27.90 6.94
C LEU A 51 42.94 -28.02 8.42
N GLN A 52 43.39 -26.96 9.08
CA GLN A 52 43.62 -26.93 10.53
C GLN A 52 42.31 -27.12 11.30
N LYS A 53 41.23 -26.48 10.85
CA LYS A 53 39.87 -26.64 11.41
C LYS A 53 39.31 -28.04 11.18
N ALA A 54 39.65 -28.70 10.07
CA ALA A 54 39.27 -30.10 9.81
C ALA A 54 40.08 -31.10 10.64
N GLN A 55 41.35 -30.79 10.95
CA GLN A 55 42.27 -31.70 11.64
C GLN A 55 42.16 -31.62 13.18
N SER A 56 41.70 -30.50 13.74
CA SER A 56 41.54 -30.32 15.19
C SER A 56 40.26 -30.90 15.78
N GLY A 57 39.34 -31.43 14.96
CA GLY A 57 38.13 -32.13 15.42
C GLY A 57 37.17 -31.29 16.28
N GLN A 58 37.40 -29.98 16.40
CA GLN A 58 36.49 -29.06 17.07
C GLN A 58 35.42 -28.61 16.07
N ILE A 59 34.24 -29.22 16.19
CA ILE A 59 32.99 -28.67 15.68
C ILE A 59 32.91 -27.22 16.16
N PRO A 60 32.64 -26.22 15.30
CA PRO A 60 32.53 -24.85 15.76
C PRO A 60 31.38 -24.76 16.75
N ASP A 61 31.71 -24.39 17.98
CA ASP A 61 30.74 -23.87 18.93
C ASP A 61 30.12 -22.64 18.24
N LEU A 62 28.86 -22.76 17.84
CA LEU A 62 28.07 -21.65 17.34
C LEU A 62 28.08 -20.63 18.47
N LYS A 63 28.93 -19.60 18.37
CA LYS A 63 28.72 -18.39 19.17
C LYS A 63 27.25 -18.05 18.95
N PRO A 64 26.43 -17.93 20.00
CA PRO A 64 25.13 -17.31 19.84
C PRO A 64 25.43 -16.01 19.12
N VAL A 65 24.84 -15.83 17.94
CA VAL A 65 24.71 -14.52 17.34
C VAL A 65 24.36 -13.63 18.51
N GLU A 66 25.22 -12.65 18.85
CA GLU A 66 24.89 -11.66 19.85
C GLU A 66 23.45 -11.30 19.55
N GLU A 67 22.54 -11.57 20.50
CA GLU A 67 21.16 -11.15 20.35
C GLU A 67 21.27 -9.69 19.97
N ARG A 68 21.03 -9.39 18.69
CA ARG A 68 20.53 -8.09 18.30
C ARG A 68 19.24 -8.07 19.08
N THR A 69 19.31 -7.53 20.29
CA THR A 69 18.17 -7.25 21.13
C THR A 69 17.26 -6.46 20.21
N PHE A 70 16.25 -7.16 19.69
CA PHE A 70 15.24 -6.65 18.79
C PHE A 70 14.36 -5.76 19.67
N SER A 71 14.93 -4.62 20.05
CA SER A 71 14.35 -3.61 20.91
C SER A 71 14.25 -2.36 20.05
N GLY A 72 13.27 -2.39 19.14
CA GLY A 72 13.00 -1.31 18.21
C GLY A 72 11.87 -1.70 17.27
N HIS A 73 10.78 -0.96 17.33
CA HIS A 73 9.59 -1.17 16.50
C HIS A 73 9.98 -1.23 15.01
N GLY A 74 9.74 -2.36 14.34
CA GLY A 74 9.82 -2.47 12.88
C GLY A 74 11.19 -2.73 12.26
N GLY A 75 12.19 -3.23 13.01
CA GLY A 75 13.45 -3.71 12.41
C GLY A 75 14.47 -2.64 12.02
N LEU A 76 14.32 -1.41 12.53
CA LEU A 76 15.31 -0.34 12.39
C LEU A 76 16.35 -0.40 13.53
N SER A 77 17.61 -0.05 13.23
CA SER A 77 18.63 0.13 14.27
C SER A 77 18.30 1.33 15.17
N PRO A 78 18.85 1.41 16.41
CA PRO A 78 18.58 2.53 17.33
C PRO A 78 18.87 3.92 16.74
N ALA A 79 19.90 4.04 15.89
CA ALA A 79 20.22 5.29 15.20
C ALA A 79 19.21 5.64 14.10
N GLU A 80 18.74 4.64 13.34
CA GLU A 80 17.72 4.83 12.30
C GLU A 80 16.35 5.17 12.90
N TYR A 81 16.03 4.62 14.07
CA TYR A 81 14.81 4.96 14.81
C TYR A 81 14.83 6.42 15.28
N GLN A 82 15.95 6.89 15.85
CA GLN A 82 16.10 8.29 16.25
C GLN A 82 16.03 9.25 15.05
N MET A 83 16.63 8.89 13.90
CA MET A 83 16.48 9.65 12.66
C MET A 83 15.03 9.70 12.18
N TYR A 84 14.30 8.60 12.30
CA TYR A 84 12.89 8.49 11.92
C TYR A 84 11.99 9.34 12.82
N GLU A 85 12.19 9.32 14.15
CA GLU A 85 11.47 10.19 15.08
C GLU A 85 11.79 11.67 14.87
N ALA A 86 13.07 12.02 14.64
CA ALA A 86 13.48 13.39 14.36
C ALA A 86 12.75 13.96 13.13
N ARG A 87 12.59 13.16 12.06
CA ARG A 87 11.85 13.54 10.84
C ARG A 87 10.34 13.72 11.06
N LYS A 88 9.76 13.07 12.08
CA LYS A 88 8.34 13.23 12.43
C LYS A 88 8.03 14.56 13.11
N SER A 89 9.02 15.13 13.79
CA SER A 89 8.83 16.36 14.55
C SER A 89 8.31 17.51 13.67
N ARG A 90 7.48 18.37 14.26
CA ARG A 90 6.97 19.59 13.59
C ARG A 90 8.12 20.55 13.25
N ASP A 91 9.11 20.60 14.14
CA ASP A 91 10.22 21.53 14.03
C ASP A 91 11.18 21.13 12.90
N TYR A 92 11.37 19.83 12.66
CA TYR A 92 12.12 19.33 11.50
C TYR A 92 11.46 19.70 10.17
N ARG A 93 10.13 19.59 10.09
CA ARG A 93 9.37 19.99 8.89
C ARG A 93 9.52 21.48 8.62
N HIS A 94 9.38 22.31 9.67
CA HIS A 94 9.53 23.76 9.53
C HIS A 94 10.95 24.15 9.10
N ALA A 95 11.98 23.58 9.72
CA ALA A 95 13.38 23.81 9.35
C ALA A 95 13.69 23.35 7.92
N PHE A 96 13.12 22.23 7.48
CA PHE A 96 13.32 21.69 6.13
C PHE A 96 12.68 22.57 5.05
N PHE A 97 11.44 23.03 5.27
CA PHE A 97 10.78 23.96 4.35
C PHE A 97 11.50 25.31 4.27
N LYS A 98 11.98 25.82 5.41
CA LYS A 98 12.80 27.04 5.45
C LYS A 98 14.13 26.87 4.72
N MET A 99 14.75 25.69 4.81
CA MET A 99 15.95 25.34 4.03
C MET A 99 15.69 25.32 2.53
N LEU A 100 14.54 24.81 2.09
CA LEU A 100 14.14 24.78 0.68
C LEU A 100 13.82 26.18 0.13
N GLN A 101 13.20 27.04 0.95
CA GLN A 101 12.79 28.38 0.51
C GLN A 101 13.94 29.40 0.54
N CYS A 102 14.78 29.37 1.58
CA CYS A 102 15.75 30.44 1.84
C CYS A 102 17.21 29.95 1.80
N GLY A 103 17.43 28.68 1.46
CA GLY A 103 18.75 28.06 1.40
C GLY A 103 19.40 27.87 2.77
N LYS A 104 20.45 27.04 2.83
CA LYS A 104 21.16 26.65 4.07
C LYS A 104 21.70 27.84 4.89
N GLY A 105 21.89 29.01 4.29
CA GLY A 105 22.53 30.18 4.89
C GLY A 105 21.66 30.99 5.86
N SER A 106 20.34 30.83 5.80
CA SER A 106 19.36 31.61 6.59
C SER A 106 18.75 30.84 7.77
N LEU A 107 19.25 29.63 8.05
CA LEU A 107 18.80 28.80 9.17
C LEU A 107 19.56 29.13 10.46
N SER A 108 18.84 29.10 11.59
CA SER A 108 19.45 29.18 12.91
C SER A 108 20.30 27.95 13.23
N THR A 109 21.21 28.07 14.20
CA THR A 109 22.06 26.95 14.65
C THR A 109 21.24 25.78 15.19
N GLU A 110 20.11 26.07 15.83
CA GLU A 110 19.16 25.07 16.35
C GLU A 110 18.42 24.35 15.21
N GLU A 111 17.92 25.09 14.21
CA GLU A 111 17.26 24.54 13.02
C GLU A 111 18.21 23.65 12.21
N ARG A 112 19.50 24.01 12.14
CA ARG A 112 20.55 23.19 11.53
C ARG A 112 20.82 21.90 12.30
N GLY A 113 20.83 21.95 13.64
CA GLY A 113 21.00 20.77 14.48
C GLY A 113 19.86 19.77 14.30
N ILE A 114 18.62 20.27 14.18
CA ILE A 114 17.43 19.46 13.89
C ILE A 114 17.56 18.79 12.51
N LEU A 115 17.96 19.51 11.47
CA LEU A 115 18.17 18.92 10.14
C LEU A 115 19.33 17.93 10.05
N GLN A 116 20.37 18.12 10.87
CA GLN A 116 21.48 17.20 10.98
C GLN A 116 21.06 15.90 11.68
N SER A 117 20.17 15.97 12.69
CA SER A 117 19.63 14.79 13.37
C SER A 117 18.78 13.89 12.46
N GLY A 118 18.12 14.44 11.44
CA GLY A 118 17.39 13.66 10.42
C GLY A 118 18.20 13.29 9.18
N ASN A 119 19.51 13.61 9.15
CA ASN A 119 20.44 13.35 8.06
C ASN A 119 20.14 14.11 6.73
N ALA A 120 19.49 15.27 6.78
CA ALA A 120 19.32 16.14 5.60
C ALA A 120 20.60 16.91 5.20
N ILE A 121 21.59 16.96 6.11
CA ILE A 121 22.84 17.72 5.95
C ILE A 121 24.08 16.81 6.03
N GLY A 122 23.92 15.53 6.36
CA GLY A 122 25.05 14.62 6.63
C GLY A 122 25.76 14.15 5.36
N ASN A 123 27.09 14.14 5.46
CA ASN A 123 28.09 13.65 4.50
C ASN A 123 28.46 14.59 3.36
N GLY A 124 28.77 15.87 3.63
CA GLY A 124 29.73 16.65 2.83
C GLY A 124 29.50 16.76 1.31
N ARG A 125 28.33 16.34 0.81
CA ARG A 125 27.95 16.46 -0.59
C ARG A 125 27.58 17.91 -0.82
N ASN A 126 28.37 18.57 -1.64
CA ASN A 126 28.24 19.97 -1.99
C ASN A 126 26.78 20.28 -2.37
N LEU A 127 26.06 21.03 -1.52
CA LEU A 127 24.68 21.48 -1.77
C LEU A 127 24.57 22.49 -2.94
N ALA A 128 25.67 22.73 -3.67
CA ALA A 128 25.70 23.57 -4.86
C ALA A 128 24.94 22.96 -6.06
N GLU A 129 24.69 21.65 -6.06
CA GLU A 129 24.08 20.94 -7.20
C GLU A 129 22.55 20.74 -7.10
N LEU A 130 21.88 21.23 -6.05
CA LEU A 130 20.41 21.22 -5.98
C LEU A 130 19.76 22.41 -6.70
N ARG A 131 20.55 23.22 -7.42
CA ARG A 131 20.02 24.21 -8.35
C ARG A 131 19.61 23.49 -9.63
N PHE A 132 18.29 23.35 -9.83
CA PHE A 132 17.62 23.18 -11.13
C PHE A 132 18.54 22.74 -12.28
N THR A 133 18.85 21.45 -12.35
CA THR A 133 19.30 20.82 -13.60
C THR A 133 18.29 19.76 -13.99
N SER A 134 17.78 19.89 -15.20
CA SER A 134 16.81 19.01 -15.83
C SER A 134 17.52 17.76 -16.37
N ASP A 135 18.05 16.93 -15.48
CA ASP A 135 18.58 15.62 -15.84
C ASP A 135 17.77 14.50 -15.18
N THR A 136 17.54 13.45 -15.97
CA THR A 136 16.52 12.42 -15.87
C THR A 136 16.70 11.42 -14.71
N SER A 137 17.47 11.78 -13.68
CA SER A 137 17.77 10.94 -12.52
C SER A 137 17.39 11.56 -11.16
N SER A 138 16.67 12.68 -11.14
CA SER A 138 16.22 13.37 -9.92
C SER A 138 14.72 13.19 -9.60
N ALA A 139 14.15 12.02 -9.88
CA ALA A 139 12.72 11.73 -9.63
C ALA A 139 12.43 11.07 -8.25
N GLY A 140 13.38 11.11 -7.31
CA GLY A 140 13.25 10.44 -6.01
C GLY A 140 13.43 11.34 -4.79
N ALA A 141 13.54 12.66 -4.97
CA ALA A 141 13.77 13.59 -3.86
C ALA A 141 12.50 13.80 -3.03
N ALA A 142 12.23 12.81 -2.17
CA ALA A 142 11.60 12.94 -0.88
C ALA A 142 10.37 13.87 -0.82
N ILE A 143 9.25 13.41 -1.40
CA ILE A 143 7.97 13.68 -0.74
C ILE A 143 8.13 13.13 0.68
N PRO A 144 7.99 13.94 1.73
CA PRO A 144 8.02 13.43 3.09
C PRO A 144 7.02 12.28 3.19
N GLN A 145 7.46 11.08 3.57
CA GLN A 145 6.57 9.92 3.73
C GLN A 145 5.35 10.27 4.58
N ILE A 146 5.47 11.22 5.52
CA ILE A 146 4.36 11.69 6.35
C ILE A 146 3.24 12.34 5.51
N THR A 147 3.51 13.11 4.46
CA THR A 147 2.43 13.67 3.62
C THR A 147 1.78 12.58 2.77
N LEU A 148 2.55 11.60 2.29
CA LEU A 148 2.01 10.45 1.56
C LEU A 148 1.18 9.56 2.49
N ASP A 149 1.71 9.18 3.65
CA ASP A 149 1.06 8.39 4.69
C ASP A 149 -0.18 9.10 5.24
N THR A 150 -0.14 10.43 5.40
CA THR A 150 -1.33 11.20 5.81
C THR A 150 -2.39 11.19 4.71
N VAL A 151 -2.00 11.29 3.43
CA VAL A 151 -2.94 11.22 2.30
C VAL A 151 -3.55 9.82 2.18
N ILE A 152 -2.75 8.77 2.33
CA ILE A 152 -3.22 7.37 2.36
C ILE A 152 -4.09 7.09 3.59
N GLN A 153 -3.73 7.58 4.78
CA GLN A 153 -4.58 7.45 5.96
C GLN A 153 -5.90 8.20 5.80
N LYS A 154 -5.88 9.41 5.23
CA LYS A 154 -7.11 10.16 4.88
C LYS A 154 -7.94 9.46 3.81
N MET A 155 -7.28 8.75 2.88
CA MET A 155 -7.91 7.90 1.86
C MET A 155 -8.73 6.79 2.53
N LEU A 156 -8.10 6.08 3.47
CA LEU A 156 -8.74 5.00 4.23
C LEU A 156 -9.88 5.55 5.09
N ILE A 157 -9.68 6.64 5.84
CA ILE A 157 -10.72 7.22 6.72
C ILE A 157 -11.96 7.70 5.95
N THR A 158 -11.80 8.11 4.69
CA THR A 158 -12.92 8.67 3.92
C THR A 158 -13.76 7.58 3.22
N SER A 159 -13.16 6.44 2.90
CA SER A 159 -13.86 5.36 2.19
C SER A 159 -13.99 4.10 3.03
N ALA A 160 -15.22 3.60 3.17
CA ALA A 160 -15.50 2.44 4.01
C ALA A 160 -15.15 1.10 3.32
N VAL A 161 -15.32 1.02 2.01
CA VAL A 161 -15.16 -0.23 1.23
C VAL A 161 -13.74 -0.38 0.64
N TYR A 162 -13.10 0.73 0.26
CA TYR A 162 -11.80 0.75 -0.39
C TYR A 162 -10.62 0.06 0.36
N PRO A 163 -10.59 -0.02 1.70
CA PRO A 163 -9.53 -0.77 2.39
C PRO A 163 -9.55 -2.28 2.09
N PHE A 164 -10.72 -2.83 1.80
CA PHE A 164 -10.97 -4.27 1.73
C PHE A 164 -10.91 -4.86 0.32
N ILE A 165 -10.75 -4.01 -0.70
CA ILE A 165 -10.60 -4.42 -2.11
C ILE A 165 -9.13 -4.66 -2.47
N SER A 166 -8.90 -5.48 -3.51
CA SER A 166 -7.57 -5.69 -4.08
C SER A 166 -7.15 -4.47 -4.90
N LYS A 167 -5.99 -3.89 -4.56
CA LYS A 167 -5.48 -2.65 -5.17
C LYS A 167 -4.18 -2.91 -5.93
N TYR A 168 -4.08 -2.33 -7.11
CA TYR A 168 -2.87 -2.33 -7.94
C TYR A 168 -2.51 -0.89 -8.32
N ASN A 169 -1.21 -0.61 -8.42
CA ASN A 169 -0.70 0.69 -8.86
C ASN A 169 0.16 0.50 -10.12
N LEU A 170 -0.43 -0.11 -11.16
CA LEU A 170 0.27 -0.46 -12.40
C LEU A 170 -0.12 0.51 -13.52
N LYS A 171 0.88 1.12 -14.14
CA LYS A 171 0.70 2.01 -15.29
C LYS A 171 0.24 1.20 -16.51
N GLY A 172 -0.78 1.71 -17.20
CA GLY A 172 -1.37 1.08 -18.38
C GLY A 172 -2.47 0.06 -18.05
N ASN A 173 -2.91 -0.67 -19.07
CA ASN A 173 -3.99 -1.64 -18.95
C ASN A 173 -3.51 -2.88 -18.22
N LEU A 174 -4.28 -3.32 -17.20
CA LEU A 174 -3.99 -4.52 -16.42
C LEU A 174 -4.95 -5.63 -16.84
N LYS A 175 -4.42 -6.75 -17.34
CA LYS A 175 -5.21 -7.96 -17.57
C LYS A 175 -5.03 -8.90 -16.39
N VAL A 176 -6.08 -9.06 -15.58
CA VAL A 176 -6.12 -10.07 -14.52
C VAL A 176 -6.68 -11.36 -15.14
N PRO A 177 -5.92 -12.47 -15.17
CA PRO A 177 -6.46 -13.74 -15.62
C PRO A 177 -7.53 -14.19 -14.64
N VAL A 178 -8.67 -14.62 -15.19
CA VAL A 178 -9.84 -15.03 -14.41
C VAL A 178 -10.22 -16.43 -14.87
N GLU A 179 -10.60 -17.26 -13.92
CA GLU A 179 -11.15 -18.58 -14.20
C GLU A 179 -12.59 -18.40 -14.70
N ASN A 180 -12.91 -18.85 -15.92
CA ASN A 180 -14.23 -18.64 -16.51
C ASN A 180 -15.10 -19.88 -16.38
N VAL A 181 -14.59 -21.03 -16.85
CA VAL A 181 -15.23 -22.33 -16.69
C VAL A 181 -14.11 -23.32 -16.44
N PHE A 182 -14.13 -23.99 -15.29
CA PHE A 182 -13.36 -25.20 -15.05
C PHE A 182 -14.36 -26.34 -14.83
N GLY A 183 -14.17 -27.45 -15.54
CA GLY A 183 -14.93 -28.66 -15.27
C GLY A 183 -14.50 -29.27 -13.94
N ASP A 184 -15.45 -29.71 -13.12
CA ASP A 184 -15.13 -30.46 -11.92
C ASP A 184 -14.38 -31.75 -12.28
N ALA A 185 -13.38 -32.12 -11.47
CA ALA A 185 -12.65 -33.36 -11.66
C ALA A 185 -13.59 -34.56 -11.45
N ALA A 186 -13.79 -35.35 -12.50
CA ALA A 186 -14.58 -36.57 -12.44
C ALA A 186 -13.71 -37.78 -12.11
N TRP A 187 -14.15 -38.61 -11.17
CA TRP A 187 -13.55 -39.92 -10.93
C TRP A 187 -13.87 -40.84 -12.10
N THR A 188 -12.86 -41.27 -12.84
CA THR A 188 -13.02 -42.25 -13.92
C THR A 188 -12.72 -43.67 -13.43
N ALA A 189 -13.45 -44.65 -13.97
CA ALA A 189 -13.18 -46.05 -13.71
C ALA A 189 -11.93 -46.51 -14.50
N GLU A 190 -11.24 -47.53 -13.98
CA GLU A 190 -10.04 -48.08 -14.64
C GLU A 190 -10.36 -48.56 -16.06
N GLY A 191 -9.61 -48.05 -17.05
CA GLY A 191 -9.80 -48.37 -18.46
C GLY A 191 -10.74 -47.44 -19.25
N THR A 192 -11.29 -46.38 -18.63
CA THR A 192 -12.06 -45.36 -19.34
C THR A 192 -11.21 -44.12 -19.66
N VAL A 193 -11.31 -43.63 -20.89
CA VAL A 193 -10.66 -42.38 -21.31
C VAL A 193 -11.40 -41.22 -20.65
N ALA A 194 -10.69 -40.43 -19.84
CA ALA A 194 -11.23 -39.20 -19.29
C ALA A 194 -11.47 -38.19 -20.44
N ASP A 195 -12.66 -37.63 -20.50
CA ASP A 195 -12.97 -36.56 -21.46
C ASP A 195 -12.19 -35.30 -21.02
N PRO A 196 -11.40 -34.66 -21.89
CA PRO A 196 -10.72 -33.42 -21.53
C PRO A 196 -11.77 -32.35 -21.20
N GLY A 197 -11.75 -31.84 -19.98
CA GLY A 197 -12.60 -30.73 -19.56
C GLY A 197 -12.37 -29.50 -20.43
N ASN A 198 -13.46 -28.80 -20.80
CA ASN A 198 -13.40 -27.55 -21.57
C ASN A 198 -13.00 -26.36 -20.68
N ASP A 199 -11.84 -26.44 -20.05
CA ASP A 199 -11.34 -25.40 -19.17
C ASP A 199 -10.94 -24.17 -19.97
N SER A 200 -11.52 -23.02 -19.64
CA SER A 200 -11.22 -21.75 -20.31
C SER A 200 -10.80 -20.67 -19.31
N LEU A 201 -9.73 -19.96 -19.67
CA LEU A 201 -9.27 -18.78 -18.95
C LEU A 201 -9.92 -17.54 -19.56
N GLY A 202 -10.72 -16.86 -18.75
CA GLY A 202 -11.14 -15.49 -19.00
C GLY A 202 -10.05 -14.49 -18.63
N GLY A 203 -10.28 -13.22 -18.93
CA GLY A 203 -9.42 -12.14 -18.46
C GLY A 203 -10.22 -10.89 -18.19
N LEU A 204 -10.16 -10.40 -16.96
CA LEU A 204 -10.65 -9.07 -16.60
C LEU A 204 -9.64 -8.05 -17.14
N LEU A 205 -10.04 -7.29 -18.16
CA LEU A 205 -9.27 -6.17 -18.67
C LEU A 205 -9.65 -4.92 -17.87
N LEU A 206 -8.75 -4.49 -17.00
CA LEU A 206 -8.82 -3.19 -16.36
C LEU A 206 -8.14 -2.19 -17.30
N SER A 207 -8.97 -1.32 -17.87
CA SER A 207 -8.54 -0.17 -18.66
C SER A 207 -8.18 0.98 -17.71
N ALA A 208 -8.27 2.20 -18.20
CA ALA A 208 -7.73 3.35 -17.51
C ALA A 208 -8.70 4.52 -17.78
N TYR A 209 -9.60 4.82 -16.83
CA TYR A 209 -10.59 5.89 -16.96
C TYR A 209 -10.19 7.14 -16.18
N ASP A 210 -10.49 8.31 -16.76
CA ASP A 210 -10.20 9.61 -16.17
C ASP A 210 -11.29 10.02 -15.17
N LEU A 211 -10.87 10.30 -13.93
CA LEU A 211 -11.71 10.93 -12.93
C LEU A 211 -11.13 12.31 -12.59
N ILE A 212 -11.87 13.37 -12.98
CA ILE A 212 -11.45 14.76 -12.79
C ILE A 212 -12.47 15.49 -11.92
N LYS A 213 -11.97 16.22 -10.91
CA LYS A 213 -12.76 17.22 -10.17
C LYS A 213 -12.02 18.54 -10.13
N THR A 214 -12.70 19.63 -10.44
CA THR A 214 -12.16 20.98 -10.39
C THR A 214 -12.88 21.85 -9.36
N VAL A 215 -12.14 22.79 -8.77
CA VAL A 215 -12.64 23.83 -7.86
C VAL A 215 -12.06 25.17 -8.28
N LYS A 216 -12.91 26.18 -8.41
CA LYS A 216 -12.53 27.56 -8.72
C LYS A 216 -12.41 28.37 -7.42
N VAL A 217 -11.35 29.16 -7.32
CA VAL A 217 -11.10 30.10 -6.22
C VAL A 217 -10.69 31.43 -6.83
N SER A 218 -11.18 32.56 -6.32
CA SER A 218 -10.72 33.86 -6.81
C SER A 218 -9.30 34.15 -6.33
N ARG A 219 -8.45 34.72 -7.18
CA ARG A 219 -7.05 35.04 -6.85
C ARG A 219 -6.91 36.03 -5.70
N VAL A 220 -7.88 36.94 -5.55
CA VAL A 220 -7.92 37.89 -4.42
C VAL A 220 -8.15 37.14 -3.11
N VAL A 221 -9.02 36.13 -3.12
CA VAL A 221 -9.27 35.29 -1.95
C VAL A 221 -8.06 34.42 -1.65
N GLU A 222 -7.39 33.86 -2.66
CA GLU A 222 -6.15 33.08 -2.48
C GLU A 222 -5.05 33.94 -1.83
N GLN A 223 -4.79 35.16 -2.31
CA GLN A 223 -3.76 36.03 -1.76
C GLN A 223 -4.06 36.55 -0.34
N LEU A 224 -5.35 36.70 0.00
CA LEU A 224 -5.79 37.10 1.33
C LEU A 224 -5.99 35.91 2.27
N SER A 225 -5.91 34.68 1.75
CA SER A 225 -6.15 33.48 2.53
C SER A 225 -4.88 33.00 3.24
N VAL A 226 -5.07 32.46 4.44
CA VAL A 226 -4.01 31.80 5.22
C VAL A 226 -3.75 30.42 4.60
N ASP A 227 -2.51 29.91 4.66
CA ASP A 227 -2.10 28.57 4.16
C ASP A 227 -3.05 27.41 4.56
N ALA A 228 -3.76 27.55 5.69
CA ALA A 228 -4.79 26.60 6.14
C ALA A 228 -5.97 26.45 5.15
N PHE A 229 -6.27 27.48 4.35
CA PHE A 229 -7.35 27.47 3.36
C PHE A 229 -7.01 26.64 2.13
N GLU A 230 -5.77 26.72 1.62
CA GLU A 230 -5.28 25.86 0.52
C GLU A 230 -5.30 24.39 0.97
N ALA A 231 -4.80 24.10 2.18
CA ALA A 231 -4.85 22.75 2.75
C ALA A 231 -6.29 22.23 2.89
N TYR A 232 -7.25 23.09 3.24
CA TYR A 232 -8.67 22.75 3.30
C TYR A 232 -9.26 22.42 1.92
N ILE A 233 -8.94 23.19 0.89
CA ILE A 233 -9.41 22.93 -0.48
C ILE A 233 -8.87 21.60 -0.98
N VAL A 234 -7.58 21.33 -0.79
CA VAL A 234 -6.93 20.07 -1.14
C VAL A 234 -7.59 18.89 -0.41
N ASP A 235 -7.85 19.02 0.90
CA ASP A 235 -8.52 17.99 1.70
C ASP A 235 -9.96 17.71 1.21
N LYS A 236 -10.74 18.75 0.93
CA LYS A 236 -12.11 18.60 0.42
C LYS A 236 -12.13 18.00 -0.98
N LEU A 237 -11.22 18.42 -1.86
CA LEU A 237 -11.10 17.89 -3.21
C LEU A 237 -10.75 16.40 -3.19
N PHE A 238 -9.75 16.03 -2.38
CA PHE A 238 -9.35 14.65 -2.19
C PHE A 238 -10.50 13.78 -1.63
N ARG A 239 -11.22 14.27 -0.62
CA ARG A 239 -12.39 13.55 -0.08
C ARG A 239 -13.47 13.32 -1.14
N LYS A 240 -13.75 14.30 -1.98
CA LYS A 240 -14.75 14.16 -3.05
C LYS A 240 -14.34 13.14 -4.10
N ILE A 241 -13.06 13.07 -4.43
CA ILE A 241 -12.50 12.03 -5.30
C ILE A 241 -12.67 10.64 -4.69
N MET A 242 -12.37 10.47 -3.41
CA MET A 242 -12.53 9.18 -2.73
C MET A 242 -13.98 8.73 -2.64
N VAL A 243 -14.89 9.67 -2.38
CA VAL A 243 -16.34 9.44 -2.43
C VAL A 243 -16.78 8.95 -3.81
N SER A 244 -16.29 9.54 -4.89
CA SER A 244 -16.61 9.06 -6.23
C SER A 244 -16.02 7.69 -6.55
N ILE A 245 -14.82 7.37 -6.05
CA ILE A 245 -14.23 6.03 -6.19
C ILE A 245 -15.11 4.99 -5.50
N GLU A 246 -15.51 5.22 -4.25
CA GLU A 246 -16.36 4.26 -3.52
C GLU A 246 -17.70 4.03 -4.21
N ASN A 247 -18.32 5.10 -4.71
CA ASN A 247 -19.54 4.99 -5.49
C ASN A 247 -19.32 4.20 -6.79
N ALA A 248 -18.18 4.40 -7.47
CA ALA A 248 -17.84 3.65 -8.67
C ALA A 248 -17.58 2.16 -8.36
N VAL A 249 -16.94 1.83 -7.23
CA VAL A 249 -16.71 0.45 -6.79
C VAL A 249 -18.02 -0.29 -6.53
N LEU A 250 -19.04 0.39 -6.00
CA LEU A 250 -20.33 -0.25 -5.68
C LEU A 250 -21.34 -0.20 -6.83
N ASN A 251 -21.57 0.99 -7.40
CA ASN A 251 -22.63 1.28 -8.37
C ASN A 251 -22.11 1.66 -9.78
N GLY A 252 -20.82 1.54 -10.04
CA GLY A 252 -20.22 1.92 -11.33
C GLY A 252 -20.93 1.24 -12.51
N ILE A 253 -21.25 2.02 -13.54
CA ILE A 253 -22.03 1.57 -14.71
C ILE A 253 -21.13 0.80 -15.71
N GLY A 254 -19.82 1.02 -15.67
CA GLY A 254 -18.85 0.36 -16.54
C GLY A 254 -18.48 1.15 -17.80
N PRO A 255 -17.94 0.47 -18.84
CA PRO A 255 -17.25 1.10 -19.97
C PRO A 255 -18.11 2.08 -20.78
N THR A 256 -19.42 1.86 -20.84
CA THR A 256 -20.35 2.73 -21.57
C THR A 256 -20.43 4.15 -21.01
N ALA A 257 -20.08 4.33 -19.73
CA ALA A 257 -20.04 5.60 -19.05
C ALA A 257 -18.60 6.07 -18.75
N ASN A 258 -17.58 5.42 -19.32
CA ASN A 258 -16.16 5.67 -19.07
C ASN A 258 -15.81 5.67 -17.56
N GLN A 259 -16.30 4.67 -16.83
CA GLN A 259 -16.03 4.52 -15.40
C GLN A 259 -15.88 3.04 -15.01
N PRO A 260 -15.32 2.73 -13.83
CA PRO A 260 -15.25 1.37 -13.31
C PRO A 260 -16.61 0.67 -13.31
N THR A 261 -16.59 -0.65 -13.45
CA THR A 261 -17.80 -1.45 -13.28
C THR A 261 -17.95 -1.80 -11.81
N GLY A 262 -19.05 -1.38 -11.18
CA GLY A 262 -19.29 -1.61 -9.76
C GLY A 262 -19.80 -3.02 -9.48
N ILE A 263 -19.62 -3.50 -8.23
CA ILE A 263 -20.01 -4.85 -7.81
C ILE A 263 -21.49 -5.14 -8.13
N LEU A 264 -22.38 -4.17 -7.88
CA LEU A 264 -23.83 -4.38 -8.06
C LEU A 264 -24.24 -4.55 -9.53
N ASN A 265 -23.48 -3.97 -10.46
CA ASN A 265 -23.77 -4.07 -11.90
C ASN A 265 -22.93 -5.14 -12.60
N ALA A 266 -21.75 -5.47 -12.06
CA ALA A 266 -20.85 -6.46 -12.62
C ALA A 266 -21.33 -7.90 -12.36
N VAL A 267 -21.99 -8.13 -11.22
CA VAL A 267 -22.54 -9.45 -10.87
C VAL A 267 -23.94 -9.60 -11.47
N THR A 268 -24.17 -10.73 -12.16
CA THR A 268 -25.53 -11.06 -12.61
C THR A 268 -26.31 -11.70 -11.47
N TRP A 269 -27.33 -11.00 -10.97
CA TRP A 269 -28.14 -11.47 -9.84
C TRP A 269 -29.27 -12.40 -10.30
N GLY A 270 -29.21 -13.66 -9.86
CA GLY A 270 -30.21 -14.70 -10.08
C GLY A 270 -30.62 -15.39 -8.77
N ALA A 271 -31.37 -16.50 -8.89
CA ALA A 271 -31.90 -17.21 -7.72
C ALA A 271 -30.81 -17.82 -6.82
N ASN A 272 -29.62 -18.08 -7.37
CA ASN A 272 -28.52 -18.74 -6.64
C ASN A 272 -27.71 -17.77 -5.79
N ASN A 273 -27.52 -16.53 -6.25
CA ASN A 273 -26.68 -15.51 -5.61
C ASN A 273 -27.46 -14.27 -5.15
N SER A 274 -28.79 -14.29 -5.18
CA SER A 274 -29.61 -13.22 -4.61
C SER A 274 -30.80 -13.73 -3.82
N LEU A 275 -31.27 -12.92 -2.87
CA LEU A 275 -32.47 -13.17 -2.06
C LEU A 275 -33.29 -11.89 -1.97
N ALA A 276 -34.58 -11.97 -2.32
CA ALA A 276 -35.53 -10.90 -2.09
C ALA A 276 -36.21 -11.09 -0.73
N TYR A 277 -36.07 -10.13 0.19
CA TYR A 277 -36.67 -10.20 1.53
C TYR A 277 -37.83 -9.20 1.66
N GLY A 278 -39.07 -9.68 1.59
CA GLY A 278 -40.28 -8.86 1.79
C GLY A 278 -40.33 -7.54 1.00
N LYS A 279 -41.30 -6.66 1.29
CA LYS A 279 -41.36 -5.32 0.68
C LYS A 279 -40.78 -4.21 1.55
N ASP A 280 -40.61 -4.50 2.84
CA ASP A 280 -40.22 -3.53 3.87
C ASP A 280 -39.11 -4.08 4.76
N LEU A 281 -38.29 -3.18 5.31
CA LEU A 281 -37.21 -3.50 6.25
C LEU A 281 -37.70 -4.25 7.50
N THR A 282 -38.96 -4.08 7.91
CA THR A 282 -39.58 -4.82 9.02
C THR A 282 -39.70 -6.32 8.80
N LYS A 283 -39.61 -6.78 7.55
CA LYS A 283 -39.62 -8.20 7.18
C LYS A 283 -38.23 -8.83 7.20
N LEU A 284 -37.20 -8.02 7.48
CA LEU A 284 -35.84 -8.51 7.66
C LEU A 284 -35.77 -9.30 8.98
N THR A 285 -35.56 -10.61 8.87
CA THR A 285 -35.45 -11.53 10.01
C THR A 285 -34.06 -12.14 10.06
N TYR A 286 -33.71 -12.76 11.21
CA TYR A 286 -32.47 -13.51 11.34
C TYR A 286 -32.34 -14.62 10.28
N ASP A 287 -33.45 -15.27 9.91
CA ASP A 287 -33.48 -16.30 8.86
C ASP A 287 -33.10 -15.77 7.47
N THR A 288 -33.32 -14.47 7.23
CA THR A 288 -32.88 -13.83 5.98
C THR A 288 -31.36 -13.80 5.89
N PHE A 289 -30.67 -13.53 7.01
CA PHE A 289 -29.21 -13.53 7.06
C PHE A 289 -28.60 -14.92 6.95
N THR A 290 -29.21 -15.93 7.56
CA THR A 290 -28.75 -17.31 7.41
C THR A 290 -28.98 -17.82 5.99
N ALA A 291 -30.10 -17.48 5.35
CA ALA A 291 -30.38 -17.79 3.96
C ALA A 291 -29.44 -17.09 2.98
N LEU A 292 -29.12 -15.80 3.20
CA LEU A 292 -28.12 -15.07 2.42
C LEU A 292 -26.73 -15.69 2.58
N LYS A 293 -26.35 -16.02 3.82
CA LYS A 293 -25.06 -16.66 4.09
C LYS A 293 -24.96 -18.03 3.44
N ALA A 294 -26.05 -18.80 3.38
CA ALA A 294 -26.09 -20.11 2.73
C ALA A 294 -25.94 -20.06 1.20
N LYS A 295 -26.19 -18.91 0.57
CA LYS A 295 -26.01 -18.72 -0.88
C LYS A 295 -24.57 -18.46 -1.29
N LEU A 296 -23.70 -18.09 -0.35
CA LEU A 296 -22.28 -17.92 -0.63
C LEU A 296 -21.59 -19.30 -0.59
N VAL A 297 -20.71 -19.56 -1.55
CA VAL A 297 -19.97 -20.84 -1.60
C VAL A 297 -18.91 -20.87 -0.49
N ALA A 298 -18.70 -22.05 0.11
CA ALA A 298 -17.81 -22.28 1.25
C ALA A 298 -16.41 -21.59 1.16
N PRO A 299 -15.70 -21.59 0.01
CA PRO A 299 -14.38 -20.99 -0.10
C PRO A 299 -14.33 -19.47 0.15
N TYR A 300 -15.44 -18.76 -0.08
CA TYR A 300 -15.49 -17.29 0.01
C TYR A 300 -15.87 -16.78 1.42
N HIS A 301 -16.29 -17.65 2.34
CA HIS A 301 -16.69 -17.24 3.70
C HIS A 301 -15.60 -16.58 4.55
N PRO A 302 -14.32 -17.03 4.54
CA PRO A 302 -13.29 -16.46 5.41
C PRO A 302 -12.97 -14.99 5.13
N GLY A 303 -13.27 -14.50 3.93
CA GLY A 303 -13.06 -13.10 3.52
C GLY A 303 -14.34 -12.29 3.36
N ALA A 304 -15.52 -12.84 3.69
CA ALA A 304 -16.78 -12.19 3.37
C ALA A 304 -17.16 -11.08 4.37
N TYR A 305 -17.56 -9.93 3.82
CA TYR A 305 -18.05 -8.75 4.55
C TYR A 305 -19.53 -8.52 4.21
N TRP A 306 -20.29 -8.06 5.20
CA TRP A 306 -21.61 -7.47 4.98
C TRP A 306 -21.45 -5.99 4.69
N VAL A 307 -22.01 -5.50 3.58
CA VAL A 307 -22.04 -4.08 3.25
C VAL A 307 -23.50 -3.64 3.12
N MET A 308 -23.89 -2.61 3.87
CA MET A 308 -25.26 -2.10 3.86
C MET A 308 -25.31 -0.60 4.15
N ASN A 309 -26.45 0.01 3.81
CA ASN A 309 -26.72 1.41 4.15
C ASN A 309 -26.99 1.58 5.65
N THR A 310 -26.75 2.79 6.18
CA THR A 310 -27.08 3.19 7.55
C THR A 310 -28.56 2.91 7.88
N ASN A 311 -29.49 3.23 6.98
CA ASN A 311 -30.92 2.98 7.26
C ASN A 311 -31.23 1.48 7.36
N THR A 312 -30.74 0.67 6.42
CA THR A 312 -30.87 -0.80 6.45
C THR A 312 -30.30 -1.41 7.74
N LEU A 313 -29.15 -0.90 8.22
CA LEU A 313 -28.53 -1.40 9.45
C LEU A 313 -29.35 -1.05 10.69
N TYR A 314 -29.64 0.22 10.94
CA TYR A 314 -30.26 0.65 12.19
C TYR A 314 -31.77 0.38 12.24
N SER A 315 -32.48 0.60 11.13
CA SER A 315 -33.94 0.40 11.06
C SER A 315 -34.32 -1.05 10.75
N GLY A 316 -33.44 -1.81 10.10
CA GLY A 316 -33.63 -3.23 9.80
C GLY A 316 -32.93 -4.13 10.82
N VAL A 317 -31.60 -4.18 10.78
CA VAL A 317 -30.80 -5.17 11.53
C VAL A 317 -30.83 -4.96 13.05
N CYS A 318 -30.60 -3.73 13.52
CA CYS A 318 -30.64 -3.42 14.96
C CYS A 318 -32.05 -3.52 15.54
N ALA A 319 -33.08 -3.46 14.68
CA ALA A 319 -34.47 -3.65 15.09
C ALA A 319 -34.82 -5.13 15.37
N ILE A 320 -33.99 -6.09 14.95
CA ILE A 320 -34.20 -7.51 15.20
C ILE A 320 -33.92 -7.83 16.67
N LYS A 321 -34.97 -8.26 17.37
CA LYS A 321 -34.93 -8.63 18.80
C LYS A 321 -35.20 -10.12 18.99
N ASP A 322 -34.62 -10.68 20.03
CA ASP A 322 -34.97 -12.02 20.51
C ASP A 322 -36.35 -12.02 21.19
N ALA A 323 -36.84 -13.20 21.58
CA ALA A 323 -38.12 -13.36 22.28
C ALA A 323 -38.18 -12.63 23.64
N LEU A 324 -37.02 -12.23 24.20
CA LEU A 324 -36.88 -11.48 25.45
C LEU A 324 -36.72 -9.97 25.20
N GLY A 325 -36.83 -9.50 23.96
CA GLY A 325 -36.72 -8.09 23.58
C GLY A 325 -35.29 -7.55 23.51
N ARG A 326 -34.27 -8.40 23.58
CA ARG A 326 -32.85 -8.02 23.48
C ARG A 326 -32.44 -7.95 22.01
N PRO A 327 -31.68 -6.93 21.59
CA PRO A 327 -31.19 -6.85 20.22
C PRO A 327 -30.18 -7.97 19.93
N ILE A 328 -30.31 -8.62 18.77
CA ILE A 328 -29.40 -9.71 18.36
C ILE A 328 -28.07 -9.15 17.85
N PHE A 329 -28.11 -8.00 17.17
CA PHE A 329 -26.92 -7.30 16.74
C PHE A 329 -26.43 -6.37 17.85
N LEU A 330 -25.16 -6.55 18.23
CA LEU A 330 -24.46 -5.66 19.14
C LEU A 330 -23.39 -4.91 18.35
N GLU A 331 -23.40 -3.59 18.51
CA GLU A 331 -22.37 -2.73 17.93
C GLU A 331 -21.04 -2.99 18.61
N ASN A 332 -19.97 -2.91 17.83
CA ASN A 332 -18.62 -2.96 18.33
C ASN A 332 -18.36 -1.67 19.14
N PRO A 333 -18.02 -1.76 20.44
CA PRO A 333 -17.76 -0.57 21.26
C PRO A 333 -16.53 0.24 20.80
N GLN A 334 -15.70 -0.31 19.91
CA GLN A 334 -14.54 0.37 19.31
C GLN A 334 -14.86 1.04 17.96
N TRP A 335 -16.09 0.92 17.46
CA TRP A 335 -16.49 1.53 16.20
C TRP A 335 -16.40 3.07 16.27
N GLY A 336 -15.81 3.68 15.24
CA GLY A 336 -15.64 5.14 15.15
C GLY A 336 -14.53 5.72 16.03
N LEU A 337 -13.78 4.90 16.76
CA LEU A 337 -12.68 5.35 17.62
C LEU A 337 -11.39 5.55 16.81
N THR A 338 -10.85 6.77 16.80
CA THR A 338 -9.61 7.12 16.07
C THR A 338 -8.32 6.85 16.85
N THR A 339 -8.44 6.54 18.14
CA THR A 339 -7.35 6.26 19.07
C THR A 339 -7.71 5.05 19.91
N ASP A 340 -6.78 4.15 20.17
CA ASP A 340 -7.05 3.00 21.04
C ASP A 340 -7.50 3.42 22.46
N SER A 341 -8.10 2.48 23.19
CA SER A 341 -8.47 2.67 24.60
C SER A 341 -7.29 2.57 25.57
N ASN A 342 -6.06 2.31 25.08
CA ASN A 342 -4.89 1.92 25.88
C ASN A 342 -3.64 2.83 25.69
N GLY A 343 -3.79 4.01 25.10
CA GLY A 343 -2.73 5.01 24.99
C GLY A 343 -2.42 5.44 23.56
N GLY A 344 -3.26 6.32 23.00
CA GLY A 344 -2.89 7.32 21.99
C GLY A 344 -2.42 6.83 20.62
N ASN A 345 -2.30 5.53 20.38
CA ASN A 345 -1.90 5.00 19.08
C ASN A 345 -3.10 5.04 18.11
N GLN A 346 -2.83 5.47 16.88
CA GLN A 346 -3.81 5.51 15.80
C GLN A 346 -4.30 4.08 15.52
N THR A 347 -5.59 3.84 15.74
CA THR A 347 -6.21 2.53 15.52
C THR A 347 -6.19 2.19 14.03
N ASP A 348 -5.83 0.94 13.71
CA ASP A 348 -5.91 0.39 12.37
C ASP A 348 -7.35 0.56 11.83
N TYR A 349 -7.49 1.31 10.73
CA TYR A 349 -8.80 1.68 10.20
C TYR A 349 -9.61 0.46 9.76
N SER A 350 -8.94 -0.63 9.36
CA SER A 350 -9.58 -1.91 9.05
C SER A 350 -10.40 -2.48 10.22
N LYS A 351 -10.04 -2.12 11.46
CA LYS A 351 -10.73 -2.55 12.69
C LYS A 351 -11.80 -1.56 13.14
N SER A 352 -11.61 -0.27 12.85
CA SER A 352 -12.52 0.82 13.26
C SER A 352 -13.69 1.03 12.29
N ALA A 353 -13.54 0.60 11.03
CA ALA A 353 -14.59 0.64 10.01
C ALA A 353 -15.68 -0.44 10.21
N ILE A 354 -15.40 -1.46 11.04
CA ILE A 354 -16.32 -2.57 11.32
C ILE A 354 -17.30 -2.16 12.41
N VAL A 355 -18.58 -2.03 12.05
CA VAL A 355 -19.65 -1.62 12.98
C VAL A 355 -20.00 -2.71 13.97
N GLY A 356 -19.87 -3.97 13.54
CA GLY A 356 -20.18 -5.14 14.34
C GLY A 356 -20.00 -6.40 13.52
N ARG A 357 -20.46 -7.53 14.06
CA ARG A 357 -20.42 -8.82 13.38
C ARG A 357 -21.80 -9.44 13.33
N ILE A 358 -22.17 -9.96 12.17
CA ILE A 358 -23.39 -10.75 11.95
C ILE A 358 -22.95 -12.15 11.51
N LEU A 359 -23.39 -13.19 12.23
CA LEU A 359 -23.02 -14.59 11.95
C LEU A 359 -21.49 -14.82 11.89
N GLY A 360 -20.71 -14.06 12.67
CA GLY A 360 -19.24 -14.12 12.69
C GLY A 360 -18.53 -13.27 11.62
N ASN A 361 -19.25 -12.81 10.59
CA ASN A 361 -18.72 -11.97 9.52
C ASN A 361 -18.83 -10.46 9.86
N PRO A 362 -17.81 -9.65 9.55
CA PRO A 362 -17.81 -8.20 9.81
C PRO A 362 -18.83 -7.43 8.97
N VAL A 363 -19.35 -6.32 9.52
CA VAL A 363 -20.30 -5.41 8.86
C VAL A 363 -19.64 -4.05 8.60
N ILE A 364 -19.76 -3.58 7.36
CA ILE A 364 -19.30 -2.28 6.87
C ILE A 364 -20.53 -1.44 6.51
N MET A 365 -20.56 -0.18 6.95
CA MET A 365 -21.55 0.79 6.48
C MET A 365 -21.03 1.56 5.28
N SER A 366 -21.80 1.58 4.21
CA SER A 366 -21.53 2.46 3.07
C SER A 366 -22.82 3.18 2.66
N PRO A 367 -22.81 4.53 2.57
CA PRO A 367 -23.98 5.29 2.14
C PRO A 367 -24.29 5.13 0.64
N TYR A 368 -23.35 4.55 -0.14
CA TYR A 368 -23.51 4.39 -1.57
C TYR A 368 -24.28 3.12 -1.94
N ILE A 369 -24.41 2.14 -1.04
CA ILE A 369 -25.32 1.02 -1.30
C ILE A 369 -26.77 1.53 -1.27
N PRO A 370 -27.62 1.16 -2.26
CA PRO A 370 -29.02 1.50 -2.26
C PRO A 370 -29.72 1.05 -0.97
N ASP A 371 -30.64 1.86 -0.47
CA ASP A 371 -31.39 1.51 0.74
C ASP A 371 -32.17 0.19 0.55
N GLY A 372 -32.23 -0.62 1.60
CA GLY A 372 -32.80 -1.97 1.52
C GLY A 372 -31.97 -3.00 0.74
N SER A 373 -30.78 -2.64 0.25
CA SER A 373 -29.84 -3.61 -0.34
C SER A 373 -28.75 -4.00 0.68
N ILE A 374 -28.43 -5.29 0.71
CA ILE A 374 -27.44 -5.92 1.60
C ILE A 374 -26.50 -6.73 0.72
N LEU A 375 -25.27 -6.28 0.57
CA LEU A 375 -24.23 -7.03 -0.15
C LEU A 375 -23.50 -7.93 0.84
N PHE A 376 -23.28 -9.19 0.48
CA PHE A 376 -22.45 -10.13 1.23
C PHE A 376 -21.45 -10.79 0.30
N GLY A 377 -20.17 -10.66 0.57
CA GLY A 377 -19.17 -11.27 -0.29
C GLY A 377 -17.75 -10.93 0.08
N ASP A 378 -16.82 -11.61 -0.57
CA ASP A 378 -15.40 -11.37 -0.39
C ASP A 378 -14.94 -10.23 -1.31
N LEU A 379 -14.76 -9.06 -0.71
CA LEU A 379 -14.38 -7.82 -1.39
C LEU A 379 -12.99 -7.90 -2.05
N ARG A 380 -12.15 -8.88 -1.69
CA ARG A 380 -10.83 -9.07 -2.30
C ARG A 380 -10.90 -9.48 -3.77
N PHE A 381 -12.02 -10.07 -4.20
CA PHE A 381 -12.25 -10.41 -5.62
C PHE A 381 -12.68 -9.20 -6.46
N TYR A 382 -12.84 -8.03 -5.83
CA TYR A 382 -12.89 -6.77 -6.55
C TYR A 382 -11.46 -6.22 -6.71
N HIS A 383 -11.04 -6.08 -7.97
CA HIS A 383 -9.73 -5.57 -8.34
C HIS A 383 -9.86 -4.13 -8.80
N PHE A 384 -9.05 -3.25 -8.22
CA PHE A 384 -8.99 -1.83 -8.56
C PHE A 384 -7.56 -1.44 -8.91
N ASN A 385 -7.35 -0.92 -10.13
CA ASN A 385 -6.05 -0.45 -10.58
C ASN A 385 -6.02 1.07 -10.62
N LEU A 386 -5.09 1.68 -9.88
CA LEU A 386 -4.69 3.08 -10.02
C LEU A 386 -3.54 3.14 -11.02
N SER A 387 -3.84 3.43 -12.28
CA SER A 387 -2.82 3.61 -13.32
C SER A 387 -2.00 4.87 -13.10
N VAL A 388 -2.63 5.91 -12.56
CA VAL A 388 -1.96 7.12 -12.08
C VAL A 388 -2.55 7.48 -10.72
N ASP A 389 -1.67 7.71 -9.75
CA ASP A 389 -2.05 8.14 -8.41
C ASP A 389 -2.81 9.48 -8.42
N VAL A 390 -3.49 9.78 -7.32
CA VAL A 390 -4.22 11.05 -7.20
C VAL A 390 -3.26 12.23 -7.24
N LEU A 391 -3.39 13.05 -8.28
CA LEU A 391 -2.64 14.27 -8.49
C LEU A 391 -3.55 15.47 -8.27
N ILE A 392 -3.07 16.41 -7.48
CA ILE A 392 -3.75 17.68 -7.25
C ILE A 392 -2.86 18.79 -7.81
N GLU A 393 -3.36 19.45 -8.84
CA GLU A 393 -2.67 20.48 -9.59
C GLU A 393 -3.37 21.82 -9.43
N LYS A 394 -2.61 22.91 -9.48
CA LYS A 394 -3.14 24.27 -9.54
C LYS A 394 -2.76 24.93 -10.85
N SER A 395 -3.69 25.65 -11.47
CA SER A 395 -3.45 26.40 -12.70
C SER A 395 -3.97 27.83 -12.58
N TYR A 396 -3.10 28.77 -12.97
CA TYR A 396 -3.41 30.19 -13.13
C TYR A 396 -3.79 30.54 -14.57
N GLU A 397 -3.40 29.70 -15.54
CA GLU A 397 -3.56 29.97 -16.98
C GLU A 397 -5.03 29.86 -17.40
N TYR A 398 -5.74 28.85 -16.87
CA TYR A 398 -7.14 28.62 -17.21
C TYR A 398 -8.08 29.74 -16.71
N GLY A 399 -7.70 30.42 -15.62
CA GLY A 399 -8.48 31.52 -15.02
C GLY A 399 -7.92 32.91 -15.30
N PHE A 400 -6.99 33.05 -16.25
CA PHE A 400 -6.30 34.33 -16.51
C PHE A 400 -7.26 35.48 -16.83
N ALA A 401 -8.32 35.21 -17.61
CA ALA A 401 -9.30 36.22 -17.99
C ALA A 401 -10.25 36.63 -16.86
N SER A 402 -10.55 35.72 -15.93
CA SER A 402 -11.50 35.97 -14.82
C SER A 402 -10.82 36.27 -13.48
N ASN A 403 -9.48 36.35 -13.47
CA ASN A 403 -8.66 36.48 -12.26
C ASN A 403 -8.99 35.40 -11.20
N ASP A 404 -9.27 34.18 -11.69
CA ASP A 404 -9.55 33.00 -10.88
C ASP A 404 -8.37 32.02 -10.94
N VAL A 405 -8.29 31.16 -9.95
CA VAL A 405 -7.30 30.08 -9.81
C VAL A 405 -8.06 28.77 -9.68
N TRP A 406 -7.60 27.77 -10.43
CA TRP A 406 -8.27 26.49 -10.52
C TRP A 406 -7.43 25.40 -9.88
N TYR A 407 -8.04 24.68 -8.95
CA TYR A 407 -7.51 23.44 -8.39
C TYR A 407 -8.16 22.27 -9.13
N LYS A 408 -7.35 21.35 -9.66
CA LYS A 408 -7.79 20.14 -10.36
C LYS A 408 -7.25 18.94 -9.63
N GLY A 409 -8.13 18.06 -9.20
CA GLY A 409 -7.80 16.73 -8.72
C GLY A 409 -8.07 15.75 -9.85
N TRP A 410 -7.05 14.99 -10.23
CA TRP A 410 -7.10 14.04 -11.32
C TRP A 410 -6.51 12.71 -10.86
N LEU A 411 -7.14 11.64 -11.31
CA LEU A 411 -6.59 10.29 -11.22
C LEU A 411 -7.02 9.51 -12.44
N LEU A 412 -6.33 8.40 -12.64
CA LEU A 412 -6.60 7.48 -13.74
C LEU A 412 -6.73 6.07 -13.17
N ALA A 413 -7.94 5.50 -13.24
CA ALA A 413 -8.24 4.23 -12.59
C ALA A 413 -9.31 3.40 -13.30
N ASP A 414 -9.32 2.11 -13.03
CA ASP A 414 -10.39 1.20 -13.41
C ASP A 414 -10.56 0.09 -12.34
N GLY A 415 -11.73 -0.52 -12.32
CA GLY A 415 -12.07 -1.58 -11.39
C GLY A 415 -13.12 -2.54 -11.93
N GLY A 416 -13.02 -3.79 -11.48
CA GLY A 416 -13.94 -4.86 -11.84
C GLY A 416 -13.77 -6.09 -10.97
N ILE A 417 -14.73 -7.02 -11.09
CA ILE A 417 -14.73 -8.28 -10.36
C ILE A 417 -13.99 -9.37 -11.13
N SER A 418 -13.23 -10.19 -10.42
CA SER A 418 -12.68 -11.43 -10.99
C SER A 418 -13.68 -12.57 -10.91
N GLN A 419 -14.35 -12.77 -9.78
CA GLN A 419 -15.26 -13.90 -9.58
C GLN A 419 -16.64 -13.42 -9.14
N GLN A 420 -17.67 -13.80 -9.90
CA GLN A 420 -19.06 -13.41 -9.61
C GLN A 420 -19.63 -14.18 -8.41
N GLU A 421 -19.20 -15.43 -8.21
CA GLU A 421 -19.65 -16.33 -7.15
C GLU A 421 -19.21 -15.90 -5.74
N ALA A 422 -18.24 -14.98 -5.67
CA ALA A 422 -17.76 -14.40 -4.43
C ALA A 422 -18.75 -13.39 -3.80
N PHE A 423 -19.88 -13.09 -4.46
CA PHE A 423 -20.83 -12.06 -4.04
C PHE A 423 -22.28 -12.57 -4.05
N VAL A 424 -23.03 -12.14 -3.03
CA VAL A 424 -24.46 -12.42 -2.80
C VAL A 424 -25.17 -11.11 -2.48
N LEU A 425 -26.39 -10.93 -3.01
CA LEU A 425 -27.21 -9.74 -2.77
C LEU A 425 -28.54 -10.07 -2.10
N GLY A 426 -28.77 -9.47 -0.94
CA GLY A 426 -30.10 -9.32 -0.35
C GLY A 426 -30.73 -8.01 -0.82
N LYS A 427 -31.96 -8.04 -1.33
CA LYS A 427 -32.70 -6.83 -1.70
C LYS A 427 -34.16 -6.90 -1.25
N LEU A 428 -34.82 -5.76 -1.15
CA LEU A 428 -36.28 -5.72 -1.04
C LEU A 428 -36.90 -6.30 -2.33
N GLY A 429 -38.02 -7.02 -2.18
CA GLY A 429 -38.74 -7.73 -3.24
C GLY A 429 -39.97 -7.02 -3.78
#